data_AF-A0A6I2UY18-F1
#
_entry.id   AF-A0A6I2UY18-F1
#
_cell.length_a   1.000
_cell.length_b   1.000
_cell.length_c   1.000
_cell.angle_alpha   90.00
_cell.angle_beta   90.00
_cell.angle_gamma   90.00
#
_symmetry.space_group_name_H-M   'P 1'
#
loop_
_entity.id
_entity.type
_entity.pdbx_description
1 polymer ?
#
loop_
_entity_poly.entity_id
_entity_poly.type
_entity_poly.pdbx_seq_one_letter_code
_entity_poly.pdbx_strand_id
1 'polypeptide(L)'
;MAEQAREYFRYYGETTDGSRKLLLDTLDFYSNHSALPMHIVEENGEAVDFVLDREIKKLLHSLETAVSDISLRQGYQMVNLMLAAFCLRKYKPLKLLHLGGRAGAGLTSFCQLLPKFHPDNRMYWLTPTVREQRTDRICMMMPFEELLLPQDAFDIIVLDDTDECLLPSMKEQLWLSLRPEGQLILLSRRREMQQVFSGKGAETYLAGEGWTVSQSTISAAEHEAMAADTWDGAVKTIQQEAIERIQLVQREVTVEGADIDALLQLADEAEQFVLLIYASLPSLEVKYLANEWKRALLDYRLGWGKLDKIQQRGNALLIELQIA
;
A
#
# COMPACT_ATOMS: atom_id res chain seq x y z
N MET A 1 35.49 21.99 -5.86
CA MET A 1 35.54 21.02 -6.96
C MET A 1 34.72 19.76 -6.68
N ALA A 2 34.92 19.04 -5.56
CA ALA A 2 34.12 17.85 -5.24
C ALA A 2 32.60 18.14 -5.06
N GLU A 3 32.23 19.21 -4.35
CA GLU A 3 30.81 19.61 -4.21
C GLU A 3 30.19 20.06 -5.53
N GLN A 4 30.95 20.77 -6.37
CA GLN A 4 30.51 21.20 -7.71
C GLN A 4 30.28 20.01 -8.65
N ALA A 5 31.10 18.95 -8.53
CA ALA A 5 30.89 17.71 -9.28
C ALA A 5 29.68 16.92 -8.78
N ARG A 6 29.37 17.01 -7.47
CA ARG A 6 28.21 16.33 -6.88
C ARG A 6 26.87 16.88 -7.36
N GLU A 7 26.79 18.17 -7.67
CA GLU A 7 25.58 18.77 -8.26
C GLU A 7 25.16 18.11 -9.59
N TYR A 8 26.08 17.48 -10.32
CA TYR A 8 25.78 16.76 -11.56
C TYR A 8 24.93 15.49 -11.37
N PHE A 9 24.89 14.97 -10.13
CA PHE A 9 24.18 13.75 -9.75
C PHE A 9 22.88 14.02 -9.00
N ARG A 10 22.58 15.31 -8.74
CA ARG A 10 21.45 15.79 -7.95
C ARG A 10 20.37 16.35 -8.85
N TYR A 11 19.16 15.86 -8.65
CA TYR A 11 17.97 16.26 -9.38
C TYR A 11 16.97 16.88 -8.40
N TYR A 12 16.44 18.06 -8.74
CA TYR A 12 15.61 18.87 -7.86
C TYR A 12 14.23 19.14 -8.45
N GLY A 13 13.26 19.38 -7.57
CA GLY A 13 11.95 19.95 -7.89
C GLY A 13 11.76 21.29 -7.21
N GLU A 14 10.96 22.16 -7.81
CA GLU A 14 10.55 23.43 -7.20
C GLU A 14 9.25 23.21 -6.42
N THR A 15 9.20 23.65 -5.18
CA THR A 15 8.02 23.54 -4.32
C THR A 15 7.09 24.74 -4.50
N THR A 16 5.84 24.63 -4.03
CA THR A 16 4.85 25.71 -4.17
C THR A 16 5.20 27.01 -3.44
N ASP A 17 6.12 26.97 -2.48
CA ASP A 17 6.67 28.13 -1.78
C ASP A 17 7.89 28.77 -2.50
N GLY A 18 8.28 28.22 -3.67
CA GLY A 18 9.41 28.69 -4.46
C GLY A 18 10.78 28.16 -4.01
N SER A 19 10.82 27.30 -2.98
CA SER A 19 12.07 26.64 -2.60
C SER A 19 12.41 25.48 -3.55
N ARG A 20 13.68 25.05 -3.56
CA ARG A 20 14.12 23.89 -4.32
C ARG A 20 14.38 22.75 -3.37
N LYS A 21 13.83 21.58 -3.68
CA LYS A 21 14.00 20.36 -2.88
C LYS A 21 14.58 19.23 -3.72
N LEU A 22 15.52 18.51 -3.13
CA LEU A 22 16.20 17.38 -3.76
C LEU A 22 15.21 16.22 -3.92
N LEU A 23 15.01 15.77 -5.16
CA LEU A 23 14.17 14.61 -5.50
C LEU A 23 15.00 13.32 -5.56
N LEU A 24 16.23 13.41 -6.07
CA LEU A 24 17.13 12.27 -6.22
C LEU A 24 18.59 12.74 -6.20
N ASP A 25 19.41 12.22 -5.29
CA ASP A 25 20.88 12.28 -5.38
C ASP A 25 21.36 10.89 -5.76
N THR A 26 21.65 10.67 -7.04
CA THR A 26 22.06 9.35 -7.50
C THR A 26 23.36 8.89 -6.82
N LEU A 27 24.25 9.81 -6.43
CA LEU A 27 25.53 9.51 -5.78
C LEU A 27 25.33 8.89 -4.40
N ASP A 28 24.40 9.43 -3.60
CA ASP A 28 24.11 8.90 -2.25
C ASP A 28 23.62 7.45 -2.30
N PHE A 29 22.91 7.07 -3.36
CA PHE A 29 22.39 5.71 -3.50
C PHE A 29 23.44 4.70 -3.97
N TYR A 30 24.62 5.10 -4.47
CA TYR A 30 25.73 4.16 -4.74
C TYR A 30 26.36 3.60 -3.46
N SER A 31 26.11 4.24 -2.31
CA SER A 31 26.50 3.70 -1.00
C SER A 31 25.46 2.73 -0.42
N ASN A 32 24.29 2.59 -1.07
CA ASN A 32 23.21 1.72 -0.64
C ASN A 32 23.32 0.34 -1.33
N HIS A 33 23.41 -0.73 -0.55
CA HIS A 33 23.41 -2.12 -1.06
C HIS A 33 22.16 -2.46 -1.90
N SER A 34 21.10 -1.65 -1.82
CA SER A 34 19.90 -1.84 -2.64
C SER A 34 20.06 -1.46 -4.11
N ALA A 35 21.12 -0.72 -4.46
CA ALA A 35 21.42 -0.28 -5.82
C ALA A 35 22.44 -1.20 -6.54
N LEU A 36 22.87 -2.30 -5.90
CA LEU A 36 23.84 -3.27 -6.43
C LEU A 36 23.62 -3.72 -7.89
N PRO A 37 22.38 -3.95 -8.39
CA PRO A 37 22.16 -4.31 -9.79
C PRO A 37 22.46 -3.17 -10.80
N MET A 38 22.56 -1.93 -10.31
CA MET A 38 22.83 -0.72 -11.06
C MET A 38 24.26 -0.22 -10.84
N HIS A 39 25.17 -1.14 -10.50
CA HIS A 39 26.60 -0.88 -10.32
C HIS A 39 27.42 -1.89 -11.13
N ILE A 40 28.49 -1.40 -11.76
CA ILE A 40 29.58 -2.25 -12.23
C ILE A 40 30.86 -1.63 -11.65
N VAL A 41 31.50 -2.37 -10.75
CA VAL A 41 32.90 -2.10 -10.36
C VAL A 41 33.72 -3.10 -11.17
N GLU A 42 34.54 -2.61 -12.10
CA GLU A 42 35.48 -3.48 -12.81
C GLU A 42 36.45 -4.14 -11.82
N GLU A 43 36.85 -5.39 -12.04
CA GLU A 43 37.67 -6.23 -11.13
C GLU A 43 38.99 -5.56 -10.69
N ASN A 44 39.45 -4.58 -11.45
CA ASN A 44 40.68 -3.81 -11.30
C ASN A 44 40.50 -2.52 -10.48
N GLY A 45 39.27 -2.15 -10.09
CA GLY A 45 39.00 -1.04 -9.14
C GLY A 45 39.30 0.38 -9.65
N GLU A 46 39.66 0.55 -10.92
CA GLU A 46 40.11 1.84 -11.47
C GLU A 46 38.99 2.66 -12.15
N ALA A 47 37.82 2.06 -12.44
CA ALA A 47 36.68 2.75 -13.05
C ALA A 47 35.38 2.52 -12.27
N VAL A 48 34.73 3.59 -11.84
CA VAL A 48 33.38 3.58 -11.27
C VAL A 48 32.40 3.87 -12.42
N ASP A 49 31.62 2.88 -12.87
CA ASP A 49 30.54 3.12 -13.85
C ASP A 49 29.27 3.62 -13.12
N PHE A 50 28.86 4.85 -13.44
CA PHE A 50 27.64 5.48 -12.90
C PHE A 50 26.40 5.03 -13.69
N VAL A 51 26.14 3.71 -13.71
CA VAL A 51 25.06 3.10 -14.52
C VAL A 51 23.70 3.72 -14.19
N LEU A 52 23.37 3.90 -12.91
CA LEU A 52 22.11 4.52 -12.48
C LEU A 52 21.94 5.93 -13.04
N ASP A 53 22.97 6.77 -12.94
CA ASP A 53 22.90 8.15 -13.42
C ASP A 53 22.72 8.20 -14.96
N ARG A 54 23.44 7.34 -15.68
CA ARG A 54 23.29 7.19 -17.13
C ARG A 54 21.87 6.78 -17.52
N GLU A 55 21.27 5.83 -16.81
CA GLU A 55 19.91 5.38 -17.08
C GLU A 55 18.86 6.45 -16.73
N ILE A 56 19.05 7.20 -15.63
CA ILE A 56 18.21 8.36 -15.31
C ILE A 56 18.31 9.43 -16.40
N LYS A 57 19.51 9.75 -16.90
CA LYS A 57 19.68 10.72 -17.99
C LYS A 57 19.02 10.27 -19.30
N LYS A 58 19.15 8.99 -19.66
CA LYS A 58 18.44 8.41 -20.82
C LYS A 58 16.93 8.53 -20.65
N LEU A 59 16.42 8.22 -19.46
CA LEU A 59 15.01 8.36 -19.13
C LEU A 59 14.54 9.81 -19.30
N LEU A 60 15.23 10.77 -18.69
CA LEU A 60 14.88 12.20 -18.78
C LEU A 60 14.94 12.71 -20.22
N HIS A 61 15.96 12.32 -20.99
CA HIS A 61 16.07 12.68 -22.40
C HIS A 61 14.93 12.07 -23.25
N SER A 62 14.52 10.83 -22.96
CA SER A 62 13.38 10.22 -23.66
C SER A 62 12.09 11.03 -23.46
N LEU A 63 11.90 11.65 -22.29
CA LEU A 63 10.75 12.52 -22.01
C LEU A 63 10.76 13.80 -22.84
N GLU A 64 11.94 14.37 -23.13
CA GLU A 64 12.07 15.53 -24.00
C GLU A 64 11.56 15.24 -25.41
N THR A 65 11.79 14.01 -25.90
CA THR A 65 11.31 13.58 -27.20
C THR A 65 9.83 13.18 -27.21
N ALA A 66 9.33 12.63 -26.10
CA ALA A 66 7.98 12.08 -26.01
C ALA A 66 6.92 13.13 -25.62
N VAL A 67 7.28 14.16 -24.87
CA VAL A 67 6.35 15.15 -24.31
C VAL A 67 6.73 16.56 -24.78
N SER A 68 6.00 17.06 -25.78
CA SER A 68 6.25 18.40 -26.36
C SER A 68 5.98 19.53 -25.37
N ASP A 69 4.91 19.41 -24.58
CA ASP A 69 4.54 20.37 -23.53
C ASP A 69 5.63 20.39 -22.43
N ILE A 70 6.26 21.54 -22.24
CA ILE A 70 7.40 21.71 -21.33
C ILE A 70 6.96 21.52 -19.88
N SER A 71 5.80 22.06 -19.49
CA SER A 71 5.33 21.99 -18.11
C SER A 71 4.87 20.59 -17.73
N LEU A 72 4.14 19.94 -18.63
CA LEU A 72 3.77 18.55 -18.44
C LEU A 72 5.00 17.63 -18.40
N ARG A 73 6.00 17.90 -19.25
CA ARG A 73 7.28 17.17 -19.24
C ARG A 73 7.99 17.32 -17.90
N GLN A 74 8.06 18.53 -17.34
CA GLN A 74 8.62 18.74 -16.00
C GLN A 74 7.88 17.92 -14.94
N GLY A 75 6.55 17.87 -15.03
CA GLY A 75 5.72 17.03 -14.15
C GLY A 75 6.12 15.56 -14.24
N TYR A 76 6.19 15.00 -15.45
CA TYR A 76 6.66 13.62 -15.63
C TYR A 76 8.09 13.40 -15.17
N GLN A 77 9.01 14.34 -15.40
CA GLN A 77 10.39 14.24 -14.93
C GLN A 77 10.42 14.12 -13.39
N MET A 78 9.67 14.95 -12.68
CA MET A 78 9.57 14.88 -11.21
C MET A 78 8.99 13.54 -10.75
N VAL A 79 7.88 13.07 -11.33
CA VAL A 79 7.29 11.78 -10.98
C VAL A 79 8.28 10.63 -11.20
N ASN A 80 8.95 10.59 -12.35
CA ASN A 80 9.95 9.58 -12.68
C ASN A 80 11.13 9.56 -11.69
N LEU A 81 11.62 10.75 -11.29
CA LEU A 81 12.70 10.88 -10.31
C LEU A 81 12.26 10.40 -8.92
N MET A 82 11.03 10.75 -8.51
CA MET A 82 10.45 10.26 -7.24
C MET A 82 10.27 8.74 -7.24
N LEU A 83 9.83 8.15 -8.36
CA LEU A 83 9.74 6.70 -8.52
C LEU A 83 11.11 6.02 -8.43
N ALA A 84 12.12 6.58 -9.10
CA ALA A 84 13.49 6.08 -9.02
C ALA A 84 14.03 6.14 -7.59
N ALA A 85 13.85 7.27 -6.91
CA ALA A 85 14.22 7.44 -5.50
C ALA A 85 13.53 6.41 -4.60
N PHE A 86 12.24 6.14 -4.84
CA PHE A 86 11.49 5.12 -4.10
C PHE A 86 12.06 3.71 -4.32
N CYS A 87 12.34 3.34 -5.58
CA CYS A 87 12.90 2.03 -5.93
C CYS A 87 14.29 1.79 -5.29
N LEU A 88 15.06 2.86 -5.06
CA LEU A 88 16.39 2.79 -4.46
C LEU A 88 16.39 2.69 -2.93
N ARG A 89 15.25 2.90 -2.25
CA ARG A 89 15.18 2.86 -0.78
C ARG A 89 15.53 1.47 -0.22
N LYS A 90 14.95 0.42 -0.82
CA LYS A 90 15.11 -0.98 -0.39
C LYS A 90 15.06 -1.91 -1.60
N TYR A 91 16.01 -2.84 -1.69
CA TYR A 91 15.96 -3.90 -2.70
C TYR A 91 14.93 -4.96 -2.32
N LYS A 92 13.73 -4.80 -2.86
CA LYS A 92 12.61 -5.75 -2.75
C LYS A 92 11.77 -5.69 -4.03
N PRO A 93 10.99 -6.75 -4.34
CA PRO A 93 9.96 -6.67 -5.36
C PRO A 93 8.94 -5.58 -5.01
N LEU A 94 8.71 -4.66 -5.96
CA LEU A 94 7.75 -3.58 -5.84
C LEU A 94 6.57 -3.77 -6.80
N LYS A 95 5.36 -3.50 -6.29
CA LYS A 95 4.15 -3.40 -7.10
C LYS A 95 3.75 -1.93 -7.23
N LEU A 96 3.80 -1.42 -8.46
CA LEU A 96 3.44 -0.06 -8.80
C LEU A 96 2.09 -0.05 -9.50
N LEU A 97 1.18 0.82 -9.07
CA LEU A 97 -0.07 1.08 -9.78
C LEU A 97 -0.01 2.47 -10.42
N HIS A 98 -0.28 2.54 -11.71
CA HIS A 98 -0.45 3.77 -12.46
C HIS A 98 -1.92 3.88 -12.88
N LEU A 99 -2.56 5.01 -12.57
CA LEU A 99 -3.97 5.27 -12.85
C LEU A 99 -4.11 6.51 -13.73
N GLY A 100 -4.81 6.37 -14.86
CA GLY A 100 -5.11 7.46 -15.78
C GLY A 100 -4.00 7.71 -16.79
N GLY A 101 -3.85 8.96 -17.20
CA GLY A 101 -2.77 9.44 -18.06
C GLY A 101 -3.02 9.31 -19.57
N ARG A 102 -2.60 10.30 -20.37
CA ARG A 102 -2.77 10.32 -21.85
C ARG A 102 -1.92 9.27 -22.59
N ALA A 103 -2.31 8.93 -23.83
CA ALA A 103 -1.56 7.97 -24.65
C ALA A 103 -0.16 8.53 -24.96
N GLY A 104 0.87 7.72 -24.72
CA GLY A 104 2.26 8.18 -24.80
C GLY A 104 2.80 8.85 -23.52
N ALA A 105 2.07 8.75 -22.39
CA ALA A 105 2.46 9.32 -21.10
C ALA A 105 3.90 8.98 -20.69
N GLY A 106 4.54 9.96 -20.04
CA GLY A 106 5.95 9.98 -19.64
C GLY A 106 6.37 8.89 -18.64
N LEU A 107 5.49 7.99 -18.25
CA LEU A 107 5.82 6.84 -17.39
C LEU A 107 6.13 5.58 -18.18
N THR A 108 5.90 5.58 -19.49
CA THR A 108 6.21 4.42 -20.35
C THR A 108 7.70 4.10 -20.34
N SER A 109 8.57 5.11 -20.40
CA SER A 109 10.02 4.92 -20.34
C SER A 109 10.48 4.36 -18.98
N PHE A 110 9.77 4.68 -17.88
CA PHE A 110 10.08 4.13 -16.56
C PHE A 110 9.86 2.61 -16.49
N CYS A 111 8.89 2.09 -17.23
CA CYS A 111 8.57 0.65 -17.27
C CYS A 111 9.78 -0.17 -17.68
N GLN A 112 10.61 0.37 -18.59
CA GLN A 112 11.83 -0.28 -19.09
C GLN A 112 12.97 -0.23 -18.08
N LEU A 113 12.97 0.77 -17.20
CA LEU A 113 13.94 0.92 -16.12
C LEU A 113 13.59 0.06 -14.91
N LEU A 114 12.30 -0.17 -14.67
CA LEU A 114 11.77 -0.81 -13.47
C LEU A 114 12.39 -2.21 -13.18
N PRO A 115 12.56 -3.13 -14.15
CA PRO A 115 13.21 -4.43 -13.93
C PRO A 115 14.69 -4.32 -13.57
N LYS A 116 15.36 -3.20 -13.88
CA LYS A 116 16.77 -3.00 -13.55
C LYS A 116 16.99 -2.71 -12.06
N PHE A 117 15.96 -2.22 -11.36
CA PHE A 117 16.00 -2.10 -9.90
C PHE A 117 15.77 -3.46 -9.21
N HIS A 118 14.83 -4.27 -9.72
CA HIS A 118 14.58 -5.64 -9.29
C HIS A 118 13.77 -6.38 -10.37
N PRO A 119 14.14 -7.61 -10.77
CA PRO A 119 13.50 -8.33 -11.89
C PRO A 119 12.00 -8.61 -11.66
N ASP A 120 11.59 -8.75 -10.40
CA ASP A 120 10.18 -8.98 -10.02
C ASP A 120 9.35 -7.71 -9.83
N ASN A 121 9.91 -6.53 -10.10
CA ASN A 121 9.10 -5.32 -10.09
C ASN A 121 8.01 -5.40 -11.16
N ARG A 122 6.80 -4.94 -10.83
CA ARG A 122 5.65 -4.95 -11.74
C ARG A 122 4.95 -3.61 -11.71
N MET A 123 4.56 -3.12 -12.89
CA MET A 123 3.70 -1.97 -13.03
C MET A 123 2.35 -2.38 -13.64
N TYR A 124 1.29 -2.03 -12.94
CA TYR A 124 -0.10 -2.19 -13.36
C TYR A 124 -0.59 -0.83 -13.82
N TRP A 125 -1.12 -0.74 -15.04
CA TRP A 125 -1.67 0.48 -15.57
C TRP A 125 -3.16 0.34 -15.81
N LEU A 126 -3.96 1.09 -15.05
CA LEU A 126 -5.41 1.11 -15.16
C LEU A 126 -5.84 2.44 -15.81
N THR A 127 -6.64 2.36 -16.87
CA THR A 127 -7.11 3.53 -17.62
C THR A 127 -8.54 3.30 -18.12
N PRO A 128 -9.39 4.33 -18.19
CA PRO A 128 -10.73 4.19 -18.79
C PRO A 128 -10.69 4.16 -20.32
N THR A 129 -9.52 4.42 -20.93
CA THR A 129 -9.38 4.52 -22.39
C THR A 129 -8.75 3.27 -23.01
N VAL A 130 -9.18 2.91 -24.23
CA VAL A 130 -8.62 1.76 -24.97
C VAL A 130 -7.16 2.02 -25.33
N ARG A 131 -6.26 1.06 -25.03
CA ARG A 131 -4.82 1.17 -25.34
C ARG A 131 -4.21 -0.12 -25.86
N GLU A 132 -3.14 0.06 -26.63
CA GLU A 132 -2.30 -1.03 -27.12
C GLU A 132 -1.70 -1.81 -25.95
N GLN A 133 -1.88 -3.13 -25.97
CA GLN A 133 -1.17 -4.03 -25.08
C GLN A 133 0.33 -3.97 -25.37
N ARG A 134 1.13 -3.82 -24.31
CA ARG A 134 2.58 -3.93 -24.37
C ARG A 134 3.05 -4.99 -23.40
N THR A 135 4.15 -5.65 -23.72
CA THR A 135 4.72 -6.74 -22.92
C THR A 135 5.45 -6.27 -21.66
N ASP A 136 5.77 -4.98 -21.56
CA ASP A 136 6.54 -4.36 -20.46
C ASP A 136 5.68 -3.89 -19.28
N ARG A 137 4.35 -3.99 -19.40
CA ARG A 137 3.39 -3.57 -18.36
C ARG A 137 2.07 -4.33 -18.46
N ILE A 138 1.37 -4.47 -17.34
CA ILE A 138 0.01 -5.01 -17.34
C ILE A 138 -0.94 -3.83 -17.48
N CYS A 139 -1.49 -3.62 -18.67
CA CYS A 139 -2.47 -2.58 -18.93
C CYS A 139 -3.89 -3.17 -18.92
N MET A 140 -4.78 -2.58 -18.13
CA MET A 140 -6.17 -2.99 -18.02
C MET A 140 -7.07 -1.78 -18.22
N MET A 141 -8.08 -1.96 -19.07
CA MET A 141 -9.12 -0.98 -19.27
C MET A 141 -10.15 -1.12 -18.14
N MET A 142 -10.44 -0.03 -17.44
CA MET A 142 -11.38 -0.04 -16.33
C MET A 142 -12.07 1.31 -16.19
N PRO A 143 -13.41 1.36 -16.17
CA PRO A 143 -14.14 2.55 -15.75
C PRO A 143 -13.83 2.82 -14.28
N PHE A 144 -13.46 4.05 -13.94
CA PHE A 144 -13.01 4.40 -12.59
C PHE A 144 -14.17 4.49 -11.59
N GLU A 145 -15.40 4.59 -12.07
CA GLU A 145 -16.63 4.48 -11.29
C GLU A 145 -16.80 3.10 -10.65
N GLU A 146 -16.22 2.06 -11.27
CA GLU A 146 -16.28 0.66 -10.83
C GLU A 146 -14.92 0.16 -10.35
N LEU A 147 -14.02 1.08 -9.97
CA LEU A 147 -12.68 0.72 -9.52
C LEU A 147 -12.78 -0.24 -8.33
N LEU A 148 -12.17 -1.42 -8.46
CA LEU A 148 -12.04 -2.41 -7.41
C LEU A 148 -10.57 -2.77 -7.26
N LEU A 149 -9.94 -2.27 -6.19
CA LEU A 149 -8.55 -2.55 -5.85
C LEU A 149 -8.45 -3.42 -4.59
N PRO A 150 -7.55 -4.42 -4.58
CA PRO A 150 -7.23 -5.15 -3.36
C PRO A 150 -6.54 -4.22 -2.34
N GLN A 151 -6.84 -4.43 -1.07
CA GLN A 151 -6.15 -3.77 0.04
C GLN A 151 -4.68 -4.26 0.13
N ASP A 152 -3.76 -3.43 0.62
CA ASP A 152 -2.36 -3.78 0.89
C ASP A 152 -1.55 -4.36 -0.28
N ALA A 153 -1.94 -4.02 -1.51
CA ALA A 153 -1.41 -4.65 -2.70
C ALA A 153 -0.22 -3.89 -3.32
N PHE A 154 -0.21 -2.57 -3.22
CA PHE A 154 0.74 -1.71 -3.94
C PHE A 154 1.70 -1.00 -3.00
N ASP A 155 2.98 -0.92 -3.39
CA ASP A 155 3.97 -0.15 -2.63
C ASP A 155 3.89 1.34 -3.00
N ILE A 156 3.46 1.65 -4.22
CA ILE A 156 3.30 3.02 -4.71
C ILE A 156 2.19 3.11 -5.75
N ILE A 157 1.42 4.19 -5.67
CA ILE A 157 0.37 4.55 -6.61
C ILE A 157 0.72 5.88 -7.27
N VAL A 158 0.66 5.93 -8.59
CA VAL A 158 0.78 7.15 -9.38
C VAL A 158 -0.57 7.47 -9.99
N LEU A 159 -1.11 8.62 -9.60
CA LEU A 159 -2.31 9.21 -10.17
C LEU A 159 -1.90 10.21 -11.24
N ASP A 160 -2.17 9.87 -12.49
CA ASP A 160 -1.88 10.71 -13.65
C ASP A 160 -3.21 11.33 -14.14
N ASP A 161 -3.46 12.56 -13.71
CA ASP A 161 -4.69 13.30 -14.01
C ASP A 161 -4.64 14.01 -15.38
N THR A 162 -3.74 13.60 -16.27
CA THR A 162 -3.55 14.31 -17.54
C THR A 162 -4.69 14.10 -18.53
N ASP A 163 -5.40 12.99 -18.42
CA ASP A 163 -6.64 12.70 -19.14
C ASP A 163 -7.90 13.17 -18.39
N GLU A 164 -7.74 13.74 -17.19
CA GLU A 164 -8.81 14.28 -16.34
C GLU A 164 -9.90 13.27 -15.96
N CYS A 165 -9.59 11.97 -16.00
CA CYS A 165 -10.54 10.91 -15.70
C CYS A 165 -10.60 10.53 -14.22
N LEU A 166 -9.68 11.01 -13.37
CA LEU A 166 -9.69 10.68 -11.94
C LEU A 166 -10.95 11.24 -11.25
N LEU A 167 -11.48 10.47 -10.30
CA LEU A 167 -12.70 10.79 -9.56
C LEU A 167 -12.38 10.92 -8.06
N PRO A 168 -12.94 11.92 -7.34
CA PRO A 168 -12.69 12.07 -5.91
C PRO A 168 -13.08 10.87 -5.06
N SER A 169 -14.11 10.14 -5.48
CA SER A 169 -14.63 8.94 -4.81
C SER A 169 -13.60 7.81 -4.72
N MET A 170 -12.55 7.80 -5.56
CA MET A 170 -11.52 6.77 -5.53
C MET A 170 -10.59 6.88 -4.31
N LYS A 171 -10.60 8.00 -3.58
CA LYS A 171 -9.63 8.33 -2.52
C LYS A 171 -9.42 7.21 -1.52
N GLU A 172 -10.47 6.79 -0.83
CA GLU A 172 -10.36 5.83 0.28
C GLU A 172 -9.80 4.50 -0.20
N GLN A 173 -10.32 3.99 -1.32
CA GLN A 173 -9.87 2.74 -1.90
C GLN A 173 -8.40 2.79 -2.35
N LEU A 174 -7.95 3.91 -2.93
CA LEU A 174 -6.56 4.07 -3.33
C LEU A 174 -5.63 4.03 -2.13
N TRP A 175 -5.99 4.75 -1.06
CA TRP A 175 -5.23 4.75 0.18
C TRP A 175 -5.19 3.38 0.86
N LEU A 176 -6.31 2.64 0.87
CA LEU A 176 -6.37 1.28 1.42
C LEU A 176 -5.61 0.24 0.58
N SER A 177 -5.50 0.49 -0.74
CA SER A 177 -4.75 -0.40 -1.64
C SER A 177 -3.23 -0.25 -1.54
N LEU A 178 -2.75 0.85 -0.96
CA LEU A 178 -1.36 0.99 -0.56
C LEU A 178 -1.06 0.10 0.63
N ARG A 179 0.13 -0.48 0.66
CA ARG A 179 0.70 -1.09 1.86
C ARG A 179 0.96 -0.02 2.94
N PRO A 180 1.09 -0.42 4.21
CA PRO A 180 1.63 0.47 5.25
C PRO A 180 2.96 1.07 4.79
N GLU A 181 3.14 2.38 5.00
CA GLU A 181 4.28 3.18 4.50
C GLU A 181 4.35 3.31 2.97
N GLY A 182 3.28 2.97 2.26
CA GLY A 182 3.13 3.13 0.83
C GLY A 182 3.03 4.61 0.42
N GLN A 183 3.32 4.87 -0.85
CA GLN A 183 3.38 6.24 -1.36
C GLN A 183 2.34 6.51 -2.45
N LEU A 184 1.71 7.67 -2.41
CA LEU A 184 0.85 8.18 -3.48
C LEU A 184 1.52 9.40 -4.13
N ILE A 185 1.63 9.39 -5.45
CA ILE A 185 2.11 10.52 -6.25
C ILE A 185 0.99 10.97 -7.17
N LEU A 186 0.61 12.25 -7.14
CA LEU A 186 -0.40 12.81 -8.02
C LEU A 186 0.22 13.86 -8.94
N LEU A 187 0.10 13.67 -10.25
CA LEU A 187 0.34 14.69 -11.27
C LEU A 187 -1.02 15.24 -11.73
N SER A 188 -1.31 16.51 -11.44
CA SER A 188 -2.58 17.13 -11.83
C SER A 188 -2.49 18.64 -11.97
N ARG A 189 -3.31 19.18 -12.86
CA ARG A 189 -3.62 20.62 -12.96
C ARG A 189 -4.92 21.00 -12.24
N ARG A 190 -5.75 20.02 -11.85
CA ARG A 190 -7.04 20.22 -11.18
C ARG A 190 -6.82 20.36 -9.69
N ARG A 191 -7.04 21.58 -9.17
CA ARG A 191 -6.93 21.88 -7.72
C ARG A 191 -7.80 20.97 -6.86
N GLU A 192 -8.97 20.58 -7.34
CA GLU A 192 -9.85 19.64 -6.65
C GLU A 192 -9.16 18.30 -6.39
N MET A 193 -8.54 17.69 -7.42
CA MET A 193 -7.81 16.43 -7.26
C MET A 193 -6.64 16.58 -6.30
N GLN A 194 -5.93 17.70 -6.35
CA GLN A 194 -4.86 17.99 -5.40
C GLN A 194 -5.38 18.04 -3.96
N GLN A 195 -6.52 18.68 -3.69
CA GLN A 195 -7.11 18.73 -2.36
C GLN A 195 -7.61 17.37 -1.88
N VAL A 196 -8.16 16.55 -2.78
CA VAL A 196 -8.73 15.25 -2.45
C VAL A 196 -7.61 14.25 -2.12
N PHE A 197 -6.60 14.13 -2.97
CA PHE A 197 -5.60 13.06 -2.89
C PHE A 197 -4.31 13.46 -2.17
N SER A 198 -4.04 14.75 -1.92
CA SER A 198 -2.90 15.12 -1.07
C SER A 198 -3.16 14.67 0.37
N GLY A 199 -2.32 13.76 0.85
CA GLY A 199 -2.36 13.28 2.23
C GLY A 199 -1.90 14.37 3.22
N LYS A 200 -1.98 14.05 4.52
CA LYS A 200 -1.39 14.92 5.53
C LYS A 200 0.13 14.96 5.35
N GLY A 201 0.70 16.16 5.39
CA GLY A 201 2.14 16.35 5.17
C GLY A 201 2.59 16.14 3.72
N ALA A 202 1.66 16.14 2.75
CA ALA A 202 1.98 16.06 1.34
C ALA A 202 2.98 17.15 0.91
N GLU A 203 3.98 16.75 0.13
CA GLU A 203 4.93 17.66 -0.48
C GLU A 203 4.45 17.98 -1.89
N THR A 204 4.26 19.26 -2.21
CA THR A 204 3.74 19.69 -3.51
C THR A 204 4.77 20.52 -4.27
N TYR A 205 4.96 20.15 -5.53
CA TYR A 205 5.94 20.69 -6.45
C TYR A 205 5.25 21.36 -7.64
N LEU A 206 5.83 22.45 -8.12
CA LEU A 206 5.40 23.19 -9.30
C LEU A 206 6.12 22.65 -10.54
N ALA A 207 5.34 22.19 -11.51
CA ALA A 207 5.83 21.73 -12.81
C ALA A 207 5.58 22.77 -13.94
N GLY A 208 5.02 23.93 -13.61
CA GLY A 208 4.72 25.00 -14.58
C GLY A 208 3.31 24.92 -15.17
N GLU A 209 2.83 26.03 -15.76
CA GLU A 209 1.49 26.18 -16.38
C GLU A 209 0.31 25.59 -15.56
N GLY A 210 0.41 25.64 -14.23
CA GLY A 210 -0.61 25.14 -13.30
C GLY A 210 -0.54 23.63 -13.03
N TRP A 211 0.39 22.89 -13.62
CA TRP A 211 0.69 21.51 -13.24
C TRP A 211 1.41 21.47 -11.90
N THR A 212 0.94 20.57 -11.05
CA THR A 212 1.60 20.25 -9.79
C THR A 212 1.80 18.75 -9.64
N VAL A 213 2.90 18.39 -9.01
CA VAL A 213 3.17 17.02 -8.55
C VAL A 213 3.09 17.03 -7.04
N SER A 214 2.21 16.23 -6.43
CA SER A 214 2.18 16.04 -4.99
C SER A 214 2.60 14.62 -4.63
N GLN A 215 3.37 14.51 -3.54
CA GLN A 215 3.86 13.26 -3.00
C GLN A 215 3.37 13.14 -1.56
N SER A 216 2.71 12.02 -1.25
CA SER A 216 2.15 11.73 0.06
C SER A 216 2.52 10.31 0.47
N THR A 217 2.79 10.09 1.75
CA THR A 217 3.06 8.75 2.30
C THR A 217 2.01 8.45 3.35
N ILE A 218 1.39 7.26 3.29
CA ILE A 218 0.46 6.84 4.34
C ILE A 218 1.24 6.20 5.48
N SER A 219 1.06 6.70 6.70
CA SER A 219 1.65 6.05 7.87
C SER A 219 0.92 4.75 8.20
N ALA A 220 1.60 3.81 8.85
CA ALA A 220 0.97 2.55 9.27
C ALA A 220 -0.26 2.78 10.17
N ALA A 221 -0.20 3.76 11.07
CA ALA A 221 -1.30 4.10 11.96
C ALA A 221 -2.50 4.72 11.21
N GLU A 222 -2.26 5.57 10.21
CA GLU A 222 -3.35 6.12 9.39
C GLU A 222 -3.99 5.03 8.53
N HIS A 223 -3.17 4.13 7.97
CA HIS A 223 -3.67 2.99 7.20
C HIS A 223 -4.54 2.06 8.06
N GLU A 224 -4.07 1.70 9.25
CA GLU A 224 -4.81 0.88 10.21
C GLU A 224 -6.14 1.53 10.62
N ALA A 225 -6.13 2.84 10.90
CA ALA A 225 -7.36 3.58 11.21
C ALA A 225 -8.34 3.58 10.04
N MET A 226 -7.87 3.81 8.81
CA MET A 226 -8.72 3.77 7.62
C MET A 226 -9.28 2.36 7.37
N ALA A 227 -8.47 1.32 7.59
CA ALA A 227 -8.90 -0.06 7.45
C ALA A 227 -9.97 -0.41 8.49
N ALA A 228 -9.80 0.02 9.75
CA ALA A 228 -10.76 -0.21 10.83
C ALA A 228 -12.14 0.44 10.57
N ASP A 229 -12.17 1.58 9.89
CA ASP A 229 -13.41 2.26 9.49
C ASP A 229 -14.16 1.56 8.34
N THR A 230 -13.55 0.57 7.68
CA THR A 230 -14.25 -0.26 6.68
C THR A 230 -15.11 -1.33 7.35
N TRP A 231 -16.15 -1.80 6.65
CA TRP A 231 -16.96 -2.93 7.12
C TRP A 231 -16.10 -4.17 7.40
N ASP A 232 -15.19 -4.51 6.49
CA ASP A 232 -14.30 -5.66 6.65
C ASP A 232 -13.35 -5.49 7.85
N GLY A 233 -12.86 -4.27 8.09
CA GLY A 233 -12.04 -3.95 9.26
C GLY A 233 -12.81 -4.01 10.57
N ALA A 234 -14.05 -3.51 10.59
CA ALA A 234 -14.93 -3.64 11.74
C ALA A 234 -15.24 -5.11 12.03
N VAL A 235 -15.52 -5.91 11.00
CA VAL A 235 -15.73 -7.36 11.11
C VAL A 235 -14.51 -8.05 11.71
N LYS A 236 -13.30 -7.77 11.19
CA LYS A 236 -12.04 -8.33 11.71
C LYS A 236 -11.78 -7.93 13.16
N THR A 237 -12.04 -6.67 13.52
CA THR A 237 -11.89 -6.19 14.90
C THR A 237 -12.84 -6.94 15.85
N ILE A 238 -14.11 -7.06 15.49
CA ILE A 238 -15.10 -7.78 16.29
C ILE A 238 -14.77 -9.28 16.38
N GLN A 239 -14.27 -9.86 15.29
CA GLN A 239 -13.80 -11.25 15.23
C GLN A 239 -12.62 -11.48 16.19
N GLN A 240 -11.65 -10.57 16.20
CA GLN A 240 -10.49 -10.62 17.09
C GLN A 240 -10.89 -10.48 18.57
N GLU A 241 -11.79 -9.54 18.90
CA GLU A 241 -12.35 -9.38 20.25
C GLU A 241 -13.08 -10.66 20.73
N ALA A 242 -13.78 -11.37 19.83
CA ALA A 242 -14.39 -12.67 20.13
C ALA A 242 -13.31 -13.73 20.41
N ILE A 243 -12.28 -13.83 19.55
CA ILE A 243 -11.16 -14.77 19.71
C ILE A 243 -10.45 -14.56 21.05
N GLU A 244 -10.15 -13.32 21.42
CA GLU A 244 -9.45 -12.99 22.66
C GLU A 244 -10.24 -13.42 23.90
N ARG A 245 -11.57 -13.20 23.91
CA ARG A 245 -12.44 -13.65 25.01
C ARG A 245 -12.53 -15.16 25.10
N ILE A 246 -12.63 -15.85 23.97
CA ILE A 246 -12.63 -17.32 23.94
C ILE A 246 -11.30 -17.85 24.49
N GLN A 247 -10.17 -17.30 24.04
CA GLN A 247 -8.84 -17.70 24.52
C GLN A 247 -8.65 -17.43 26.01
N LEU A 248 -9.17 -16.29 26.51
CA LEU A 248 -9.12 -15.96 27.93
C LEU A 248 -9.91 -16.99 28.75
N VAL A 249 -11.14 -17.30 28.35
CA VAL A 249 -11.94 -18.34 29.03
C VAL A 249 -11.25 -19.71 28.97
N GLN A 250 -10.69 -20.09 27.82
CA GLN A 250 -9.96 -21.35 27.65
C GLN A 250 -8.75 -21.49 28.60
N ARG A 251 -8.06 -20.39 28.85
CA ARG A 251 -6.92 -20.33 29.77
C ARG A 251 -7.37 -20.39 31.21
N GLU A 252 -8.28 -19.49 31.59
CA GLU A 252 -8.65 -19.27 32.99
C GLU A 252 -9.52 -20.41 33.55
N VAL A 253 -10.30 -21.11 32.73
CA VAL A 253 -11.13 -22.24 33.20
C VAL A 253 -10.32 -23.41 33.75
N THR A 254 -9.02 -23.48 33.44
CA THR A 254 -8.10 -24.50 33.95
C THR A 254 -7.47 -24.15 35.29
N VAL A 255 -7.63 -22.89 35.75
CA VAL A 255 -7.06 -22.39 36.99
C VAL A 255 -7.90 -22.87 38.18
N GLU A 256 -7.24 -23.39 39.22
CA GLU A 256 -7.92 -23.80 40.45
C GLU A 256 -8.56 -22.58 41.14
N GLY A 257 -9.86 -22.65 41.41
CA GLY A 257 -10.62 -21.55 42.00
C GLY A 257 -11.07 -20.48 40.99
N ALA A 258 -11.06 -20.77 39.68
CA ALA A 258 -11.56 -19.87 38.65
C ALA A 258 -12.99 -19.40 38.94
N ASP A 259 -13.24 -18.10 38.71
CA ASP A 259 -14.56 -17.50 38.81
C ASP A 259 -15.39 -17.85 37.57
N ILE A 260 -16.11 -18.97 37.65
CA ILE A 260 -16.91 -19.49 36.53
C ILE A 260 -18.02 -18.51 36.10
N ASP A 261 -18.47 -17.62 36.99
CA ASP A 261 -19.50 -16.64 36.69
C ASP A 261 -18.95 -15.54 35.78
N ALA A 262 -17.74 -15.06 36.10
CA ALA A 262 -17.02 -14.13 35.23
C ALA A 262 -16.68 -14.76 33.87
N LEU A 263 -16.29 -16.04 33.84
CA LEU A 263 -16.02 -16.74 32.58
C LEU A 263 -17.28 -16.91 31.72
N LEU A 264 -18.44 -17.13 32.34
CA LEU A 264 -19.72 -17.16 31.63
C LEU A 264 -20.07 -15.80 31.02
N GLN A 265 -19.81 -14.71 31.73
CA GLN A 265 -20.00 -13.38 31.16
C GLN A 265 -19.11 -13.15 29.93
N LEU A 266 -17.83 -13.54 30.00
CA LEU A 266 -16.92 -13.46 28.84
C LEU A 266 -17.39 -14.34 27.68
N ALA A 267 -17.95 -15.51 27.97
CA ALA A 267 -18.53 -16.39 26.95
C ALA A 267 -19.78 -15.76 26.30
N ASP A 268 -20.62 -15.07 27.07
CA ASP A 268 -21.78 -14.32 26.56
C ASP A 268 -21.35 -13.17 25.64
N GLU A 269 -20.34 -12.40 26.05
CA GLU A 269 -19.77 -11.32 25.24
C GLU A 269 -19.20 -11.86 23.91
N ALA A 270 -18.43 -12.96 23.97
CA ALA A 270 -17.89 -13.61 22.78
C ALA A 270 -19.01 -14.09 21.83
N GLU A 271 -20.08 -14.68 22.37
CA GLU A 271 -21.26 -15.07 21.57
C GLU A 271 -21.90 -13.85 20.89
N GLN A 272 -22.06 -12.74 21.60
CA GLN A 272 -22.62 -11.51 21.05
C GLN A 272 -21.77 -10.95 19.90
N PHE A 273 -20.45 -10.96 20.04
CA PHE A 273 -19.56 -10.55 18.95
C PHE A 273 -19.68 -11.46 17.74
N VAL A 274 -19.68 -12.79 17.94
CA VAL A 274 -19.90 -13.76 16.86
C VAL A 274 -21.23 -13.48 16.14
N LEU A 275 -22.30 -13.21 16.89
CA LEU A 275 -23.62 -12.92 16.31
C LEU A 275 -23.63 -11.61 15.52
N LEU A 276 -22.89 -10.59 15.97
CA LEU A 276 -22.82 -9.29 15.31
C LEU A 276 -22.21 -9.39 13.90
N ILE A 277 -21.23 -10.28 13.72
CA ILE A 277 -20.54 -10.48 12.44
C ILE A 277 -20.94 -11.75 11.68
N TYR A 278 -21.94 -12.50 12.19
CA TYR A 278 -22.27 -13.83 11.68
C TYR A 278 -22.51 -13.87 10.16
N ALA A 279 -23.16 -12.85 9.60
CA ALA A 279 -23.43 -12.77 8.16
C ALA A 279 -22.17 -12.59 7.30
N SER A 280 -21.08 -12.10 7.90
CA SER A 280 -19.79 -11.87 7.24
C SER A 280 -18.83 -13.06 7.42
N LEU A 281 -19.15 -14.03 8.29
CA LEU A 281 -18.30 -15.19 8.52
C LEU A 281 -18.54 -16.26 7.44
N PRO A 282 -17.48 -16.89 6.91
CA PRO A 282 -17.59 -17.94 5.90
C PRO A 282 -18.21 -19.25 6.43
N SER A 283 -18.09 -19.50 7.74
CA SER A 283 -18.62 -20.72 8.38
C SER A 283 -19.99 -20.49 9.00
N LEU A 284 -20.96 -21.31 8.57
CA LEU A 284 -22.32 -21.30 9.12
C LEU A 284 -22.41 -21.96 10.50
N GLU A 285 -21.39 -22.74 10.89
CA GLU A 285 -21.37 -23.53 12.14
C GLU A 285 -20.94 -22.72 13.36
N VAL A 286 -20.31 -21.57 13.16
CA VAL A 286 -19.72 -20.75 14.25
C VAL A 286 -20.74 -20.44 15.35
N LYS A 287 -21.97 -20.10 14.98
CA LYS A 287 -23.06 -19.84 15.95
C LYS A 287 -23.42 -21.09 16.76
N TYR A 288 -23.46 -22.25 16.13
CA TYR A 288 -23.74 -23.51 16.82
C TYR A 288 -22.60 -23.85 17.81
N LEU A 289 -21.35 -23.69 17.38
CA LEU A 289 -20.18 -23.95 18.21
C LEU A 289 -20.08 -22.98 19.39
N ALA A 290 -20.40 -21.69 19.20
CA ALA A 290 -20.47 -20.70 20.27
C ALA A 290 -21.49 -21.10 21.35
N ASN A 291 -22.68 -21.52 20.93
CA ASN A 291 -23.72 -22.02 21.83
C ASN A 291 -23.30 -23.29 22.58
N GLU A 292 -22.72 -24.27 21.88
CA GLU A 292 -22.26 -25.52 22.49
C GLU A 292 -21.12 -25.29 23.48
N TRP A 293 -20.21 -24.36 23.18
CA TRP A 293 -19.12 -23.99 24.05
C TRP A 293 -19.62 -23.32 25.34
N LYS A 294 -20.49 -22.31 25.22
CA LYS A 294 -21.13 -21.67 26.37
C LYS A 294 -21.96 -22.65 27.19
N ARG A 295 -22.69 -23.57 26.54
CA ARG A 295 -23.43 -24.63 27.22
C ARG A 295 -22.52 -25.56 28.01
N ALA A 296 -21.36 -25.94 27.45
CA ALA A 296 -20.38 -26.74 28.18
C ALA A 296 -19.87 -26.02 29.44
N LEU A 297 -19.72 -24.69 29.39
CA LEU A 297 -19.34 -23.87 30.54
C LEU A 297 -20.46 -23.80 31.59
N LEU A 298 -21.72 -23.67 31.17
CA LEU A 298 -22.89 -23.73 32.06
C LEU A 298 -23.02 -25.10 32.73
N ASP A 299 -22.89 -26.18 31.98
CA ASP A 299 -22.96 -27.55 32.51
C ASP A 299 -21.84 -27.78 33.53
N TYR A 300 -20.64 -27.25 33.28
CA TYR A 300 -19.52 -27.32 34.22
C TYR A 300 -19.80 -26.54 35.51
N ARG A 301 -20.34 -25.33 35.41
CA ARG A 301 -20.81 -24.55 36.58
C ARG A 301 -21.82 -25.31 37.44
N LEU A 302 -22.73 -26.06 36.80
CA LEU A 302 -23.75 -26.86 37.48
C LEU A 302 -23.22 -28.19 38.06
N GLY A 303 -21.94 -28.51 37.84
CA GLY A 303 -21.32 -29.77 38.29
C GLY A 303 -21.67 -30.99 37.44
N TRP A 304 -22.29 -30.79 36.26
CA TRP A 304 -22.69 -31.87 35.33
C TRP A 304 -21.74 -32.01 34.14
N GLY A 305 -20.98 -30.95 33.84
CA GLY A 305 -20.03 -30.85 32.74
C GLY A 305 -18.62 -31.31 33.09
N LYS A 306 -17.75 -31.37 32.08
CA LYS A 306 -16.33 -31.70 32.21
C LYS A 306 -15.48 -30.61 31.55
N LEU A 307 -14.33 -30.30 32.16
CA LEU A 307 -13.36 -29.33 31.64
C LEU A 307 -12.95 -29.62 30.19
N ASP A 308 -12.66 -30.89 29.88
CA ASP A 308 -12.25 -31.33 28.54
C ASP A 308 -13.27 -30.94 27.45
N LYS A 309 -14.57 -30.94 27.78
CA LYS A 309 -15.62 -30.54 26.82
C LYS A 309 -15.58 -29.05 26.53
N ILE A 310 -15.36 -28.22 27.55
CA ILE A 310 -15.19 -26.77 27.37
C ILE A 310 -13.99 -26.51 26.46
N GLN A 311 -12.88 -27.21 26.71
CA GLN A 311 -11.67 -27.05 25.91
C GLN A 311 -11.85 -27.51 24.47
N GLN A 312 -12.42 -28.69 24.27
CA GLN A 312 -12.70 -29.22 22.94
C GLN A 312 -13.60 -28.30 22.13
N ARG A 313 -14.68 -27.78 22.73
CA ARG A 313 -15.65 -26.91 22.04
C ARG A 313 -15.07 -25.54 21.74
N GLY A 314 -14.32 -24.93 22.66
CA GLY A 314 -13.71 -23.63 22.39
C GLY A 314 -12.56 -23.70 21.40
N ASN A 315 -11.76 -24.78 21.39
CA ASN A 315 -10.75 -24.99 20.35
C ASN A 315 -11.40 -25.17 18.97
N ALA A 316 -12.51 -25.91 18.88
CA ALA A 316 -13.26 -26.04 17.62
C ALA A 316 -13.81 -24.68 17.15
N LEU A 317 -14.36 -23.88 18.07
CA LEU A 317 -14.84 -22.53 17.77
C LEU A 317 -13.71 -21.59 17.31
N LEU A 318 -12.55 -21.64 17.96
CA LEU A 318 -11.37 -20.85 17.57
C LEU A 318 -10.88 -21.22 16.18
N ILE A 319 -10.84 -22.51 15.84
CA ILE A 319 -10.44 -22.97 14.50
C ILE A 319 -11.38 -22.38 13.44
N GLU A 320 -12.69 -22.48 13.65
CA GLU A 320 -13.68 -21.93 12.70
C GLU A 320 -13.60 -20.41 12.58
N LEU A 321 -13.31 -19.70 13.67
CA LEU A 321 -13.09 -18.25 13.67
C LEU A 321 -11.74 -17.84 13.08
N GLN A 322 -10.75 -18.73 12.95
CA GLN A 322 -9.42 -18.40 12.39
C GLN A 322 -9.28 -18.80 10.91
N ILE A 323 -10.20 -19.62 10.39
CA ILE A 323 -10.27 -19.97 8.96
C ILE A 323 -10.91 -18.82 8.13
N ALA A 324 -11.50 -17.82 8.81
CA ALA A 324 -12.14 -16.63 8.25
C ALA A 324 -11.21 -15.43 8.19
#